data_AF-A0A5B7CBN7-F1
#
_entry.id   AF-A0A5B7CBN7-F1
#
_cell.length_a   1.000
_cell.length_b   1.000
_cell.length_c   1.000
_cell.angle_alpha   90.00
_cell.angle_beta   90.00
_cell.angle_gamma   90.00
#
_symmetry.space_group_name_H-M   'P 1'
#
loop_
_entity.id
_entity.type
_entity.pdbx_description
1 polymer ?
#
loop_
_entity_poly.entity_id
_entity_poly.type
_entity_poly.pdbx_seq_one_letter_code
_entity_poly.pdbx_strand_id
1 'polypeptide(L)'
;PQLHGLILCLALNSSVFVGSALMRGYADLGNCSSLRQVFDEISVKDVTSWNALILGYMDLGLTAEAQRAFEVTPEKNIVSWTTLVNGYITNKKLDEARSVFNKMSERNVVSW
;
A
#
# COMPACT_ATOMS: atom_id res chain seq x y z
N PRO A 1 -10.19 6.38 -22.63
CA PRO A 1 -10.23 5.51 -21.41
C PRO A 1 -9.01 4.58 -21.26
N GLN A 2 -8.48 3.97 -22.35
CA GLN A 2 -7.34 3.04 -22.23
C GLN A 2 -5.96 3.71 -22.04
N LEU A 3 -5.80 4.98 -22.45
CA LEU A 3 -4.51 5.68 -22.37
C LEU A 3 -4.11 6.10 -20.94
N HIS A 4 -5.08 6.31 -20.03
CA HIS A 4 -4.80 6.62 -18.62
C HIS A 4 -4.07 5.47 -17.93
N GLY A 5 -4.54 4.22 -18.11
CA GLY A 5 -3.92 3.04 -17.52
C GLY A 5 -2.48 2.80 -18.00
N LEU A 6 -2.19 3.09 -19.26
CA LEU A 6 -0.86 2.90 -19.85
C LEU A 6 0.16 3.95 -19.37
N ILE A 7 -0.25 5.22 -19.24
CA ILE A 7 0.58 6.28 -18.65
C ILE A 7 0.79 6.02 -17.16
N LEU A 8 -0.23 5.50 -16.45
CA LEU A 8 -0.12 5.03 -15.07
C LEU A 8 0.90 3.89 -14.95
N CYS A 9 0.86 2.87 -15.81
CA CYS A 9 1.84 1.77 -15.81
C CYS A 9 3.28 2.26 -16.08
N LEU A 10 3.46 3.23 -16.97
CA LEU A 10 4.77 3.83 -17.25
C LEU A 10 5.27 4.74 -16.09
N ALA A 11 4.36 5.43 -15.41
CA ALA A 11 4.68 6.24 -14.23
C ALA A 11 4.96 5.38 -12.98
N LEU A 12 4.27 4.25 -12.83
CA LEU A 12 4.48 3.25 -11.78
C LEU A 12 5.89 2.64 -11.82
N ASN A 13 6.52 2.62 -13.00
CA ASN A 13 7.84 2.02 -13.21
C ASN A 13 9.01 3.01 -13.10
N SER A 14 8.78 4.31 -12.88
CA SER A 14 9.84 5.33 -12.96
C SER A 14 10.16 6.08 -11.67
N SER A 15 9.26 6.16 -10.67
CA SER A 15 9.69 6.52 -9.31
C SER A 15 8.66 6.21 -8.23
N VAL A 16 9.18 5.85 -7.05
CA VAL A 16 8.45 5.69 -5.78
C VAL A 16 7.56 6.89 -5.43
N PHE A 17 7.88 8.09 -5.95
CA PHE A 17 7.16 9.34 -5.69
C PHE A 17 5.88 9.52 -6.52
N VAL A 18 5.83 9.01 -7.76
CA VAL A 18 4.69 9.27 -8.67
C VAL A 18 3.53 8.30 -8.41
N GLY A 19 3.83 7.05 -8.03
CA GLY A 19 2.81 6.09 -7.58
C GLY A 19 2.05 6.59 -6.35
N SER A 20 2.76 7.18 -5.38
CA SER A 20 2.15 7.78 -4.19
C SER A 20 1.28 9.00 -4.51
N ALA A 21 1.68 9.84 -5.47
CA ALA A 21 0.91 11.04 -5.84
C ALA A 21 -0.37 10.71 -6.62
N LEU A 22 -0.33 9.72 -7.51
CA LEU A 22 -1.51 9.25 -8.25
C LEU A 22 -2.51 8.52 -7.34
N MET A 23 -2.04 7.70 -6.40
CA MET A 23 -2.93 7.07 -5.42
C MET A 23 -3.51 8.08 -4.44
N ARG A 24 -2.76 9.12 -4.04
CA ARG A 24 -3.28 10.23 -3.24
C ARG A 24 -4.34 11.02 -4.01
N GLY A 25 -4.16 11.23 -5.32
CA GLY A 25 -5.17 11.84 -6.19
C GLY A 25 -6.47 11.03 -6.34
N TYR A 26 -6.41 9.69 -6.25
CA TYR A 26 -7.62 8.86 -6.18
C TYR A 26 -8.18 8.72 -4.75
N ALA A 27 -7.35 8.82 -3.72
CA ALA A 27 -7.79 8.89 -2.32
C ALA A 27 -8.54 10.20 -2.02
N ASP A 28 -8.18 11.31 -2.67
CA ASP A 28 -8.90 12.59 -2.59
C ASP A 28 -10.33 12.53 -3.18
N LEU A 29 -10.67 11.49 -3.94
CA LEU A 29 -12.04 11.21 -4.39
C LEU A 29 -12.85 10.37 -3.38
N GLY A 30 -12.25 9.97 -2.25
CA GLY A 30 -12.91 9.24 -1.15
C GLY A 30 -13.46 7.86 -1.51
N ASN A 31 -13.14 7.32 -2.70
CA ASN A 31 -13.80 6.14 -3.25
C ASN A 31 -12.86 4.92 -3.27
N CYS A 32 -12.96 4.09 -2.23
CA CYS A 32 -12.31 2.79 -2.09
C CYS A 32 -12.44 1.89 -3.32
N SER A 33 -13.61 1.92 -3.98
CA SER A 33 -13.88 1.07 -5.14
C SER A 33 -12.99 1.42 -6.33
N SER A 34 -12.71 2.72 -6.53
CA SER A 34 -11.82 3.19 -7.60
C SER A 34 -10.37 2.79 -7.35
N LEU A 35 -9.89 2.87 -6.10
CA LEU A 35 -8.54 2.43 -5.73
C LEU A 35 -8.34 0.94 -6.05
N ARG A 36 -9.32 0.11 -5.68
CA ARG A 36 -9.25 -1.33 -5.94
C ARG A 36 -9.33 -1.65 -7.44
N GLN A 37 -10.21 -0.98 -8.17
CA GLN A 37 -10.34 -1.16 -9.62
C GLN A 37 -9.02 -0.86 -10.35
N VAL A 38 -8.36 0.27 -10.03
CA VAL A 38 -7.07 0.63 -10.64
C VAL A 38 -6.00 -0.42 -10.31
N PHE A 39 -5.99 -0.93 -9.08
CA PHE A 39 -5.07 -2.00 -8.70
C PHE A 39 -5.34 -3.30 -9.48
N ASP A 40 -6.60 -3.66 -9.67
CA ASP A 40 -6.99 -4.87 -10.39
C ASP A 40 -6.58 -4.80 -11.87
N GLU A 41 -6.61 -3.61 -12.49
CA GLU A 41 -6.14 -3.35 -13.86
C GLU A 41 -4.62 -3.54 -14.07
N ILE A 42 -3.82 -3.54 -13.00
CA ILE A 42 -2.38 -3.81 -13.06
C ILE A 42 -2.15 -5.27 -13.48
N SER A 43 -1.59 -5.47 -14.68
CA SER A 43 -1.40 -6.81 -15.28
C SER A 43 -0.40 -7.66 -14.51
N VAL A 44 0.68 -7.05 -13.99
CA VAL A 44 1.70 -7.71 -13.18
C VAL A 44 1.88 -6.92 -11.89
N LYS A 45 1.44 -7.50 -10.77
CA LYS A 45 1.47 -6.87 -9.45
C LYS A 45 2.76 -7.25 -8.74
N ASP A 46 3.61 -6.26 -8.49
CA ASP A 46 4.84 -6.40 -7.72
C ASP A 46 4.68 -5.83 -6.29
N VAL A 47 5.72 -5.97 -5.46
CA VAL A 47 5.72 -5.44 -4.08
C VAL A 47 5.44 -3.93 -4.03
N THR A 48 5.86 -3.18 -5.05
CA THR A 48 5.62 -1.74 -5.15
C THR A 48 4.14 -1.42 -5.31
N SER A 49 3.45 -2.11 -6.22
CA SER A 49 2.01 -1.95 -6.43
C SER A 49 1.18 -2.31 -5.20
N TRP A 50 1.57 -3.37 -4.47
CA TRP A 50 0.93 -3.76 -3.21
C TRP A 50 1.14 -2.71 -2.11
N ASN A 51 2.36 -2.20 -1.95
CA ASN A 51 2.68 -1.16 -0.98
C ASN A 51 1.86 0.12 -1.24
N ALA A 52 1.67 0.45 -2.51
CA ALA A 52 0.87 1.57 -2.92
C ALA A 52 -0.61 1.36 -2.55
N LEU A 53 -1.19 0.18 -2.83
CA LEU A 53 -2.57 -0.15 -2.44
C LEU A 53 -2.78 -0.05 -0.91
N ILE A 54 -1.85 -0.58 -0.13
CA ILE A 54 -1.89 -0.53 1.35
C ILE A 54 -1.87 0.92 1.82
N LEU A 55 -0.97 1.75 1.27
CA LEU A 55 -0.89 3.18 1.61
C LEU A 55 -2.21 3.90 1.27
N GLY A 56 -2.79 3.64 0.09
CA GLY A 56 -4.06 4.25 -0.30
C GLY A 56 -5.21 3.89 0.65
N TYR A 57 -5.29 2.64 1.10
CA TYR A 57 -6.26 2.26 2.13
C TYR A 57 -6.00 2.95 3.47
N MET A 58 -4.74 3.11 3.87
CA MET A 58 -4.37 3.84 5.09
C MET A 58 -4.72 5.33 5.01
N ASP A 59 -4.45 5.99 3.89
CA ASP A 59 -4.78 7.41 3.68
C ASP A 59 -6.31 7.64 3.71
N LEU A 60 -7.11 6.66 3.30
CA LEU A 60 -8.58 6.65 3.41
C LEU A 60 -9.11 6.25 4.79
N GLY A 61 -8.24 5.89 5.74
CA GLY A 61 -8.62 5.35 7.05
C GLY A 61 -9.20 3.93 7.04
N LEU A 62 -9.15 3.25 5.89
CA LEU A 62 -9.60 1.87 5.64
C LEU A 62 -8.53 0.88 6.12
N THR A 63 -8.22 0.97 7.40
CA THR A 63 -7.13 0.23 8.05
C THR A 63 -7.33 -1.29 8.03
N ALA A 64 -8.57 -1.79 7.96
CA ALA A 64 -8.86 -3.22 7.85
C ALA A 64 -8.57 -3.74 6.43
N GLU A 65 -8.89 -2.96 5.41
CA GLU A 65 -8.63 -3.23 4.00
C GLU A 65 -7.11 -3.22 3.75
N ALA A 66 -6.40 -2.25 4.32
CA ALA A 66 -4.95 -2.17 4.28
C ALA A 66 -4.30 -3.43 4.88
N GLN A 67 -4.77 -3.88 6.04
CA GLN A 67 -4.28 -5.10 6.70
C GLN A 67 -4.52 -6.35 5.83
N ARG A 68 -5.72 -6.49 5.26
CA ARG A 68 -6.03 -7.62 4.36
C ARG A 68 -5.14 -7.61 3.12
N ALA A 69 -4.94 -6.43 2.51
CA ALA A 69 -4.05 -6.28 1.35
C ALA A 69 -2.60 -6.66 1.70
N PHE A 70 -2.12 -6.22 2.87
CA PHE A 70 -0.81 -6.60 3.36
C PHE A 70 -0.68 -8.11 3.55
N GLU A 71 -1.66 -8.77 4.18
CA GLU A 71 -1.64 -10.21 4.43
C GLU A 71 -1.50 -11.03 3.14
N VAL A 72 -2.26 -10.68 2.10
CA VAL A 72 -2.24 -11.38 0.81
C VAL A 72 -1.05 -11.00 -0.09
N THR A 73 -0.27 -9.97 0.27
CA THR A 73 0.92 -9.58 -0.49
C THR A 73 1.93 -10.75 -0.49
N PRO A 74 2.31 -11.29 -1.68
CA PRO A 74 3.16 -12.49 -1.77
C PRO A 74 4.54 -12.30 -1.13
N GLU A 75 5.17 -11.16 -1.41
CA GLU A 75 6.49 -10.79 -0.87
C GLU A 75 6.37 -9.50 -0.10
N LYS A 76 6.68 -9.54 1.20
CA LYS A 76 6.66 -8.37 2.09
C LYS A 76 8.10 -7.96 2.34
N ASN A 77 8.45 -6.73 2.00
CA ASN A 77 9.75 -6.16 2.31
C ASN A 77 9.64 -5.12 3.44
N ILE A 78 10.78 -4.53 3.82
CA ILE A 78 10.84 -3.49 4.86
C ILE A 78 9.86 -2.35 4.56
N VAL A 79 9.75 -1.95 3.29
CA VAL A 79 8.81 -0.90 2.88
C VAL A 79 7.37 -1.29 3.21
N SER A 80 6.93 -2.52 2.88
CA SER A 80 5.58 -3.00 3.21
C SER A 80 5.26 -2.88 4.71
N TRP A 81 6.18 -3.28 5.57
CA TRP A 81 6.01 -3.19 7.02
C TRP A 81 5.97 -1.74 7.51
N THR A 82 6.91 -0.91 7.07
CA THR A 82 6.98 0.50 7.47
C THR A 82 5.75 1.29 7.01
N THR A 83 5.23 1.02 5.82
CA THR A 83 3.99 1.62 5.30
C THR A 83 2.81 1.27 6.21
N LEU A 84 2.69 0.00 6.61
CA LEU A 84 1.60 -0.46 7.47
C LEU A 84 1.69 0.15 8.88
N VAL A 85 2.88 0.17 9.49
CA VAL A 85 3.09 0.79 10.82
C VAL A 85 2.78 2.29 10.79
N ASN A 86 3.34 3.01 9.82
CA ASN A 86 3.11 4.45 9.69
C ASN A 86 1.64 4.76 9.42
N GLY A 87 0.97 3.97 8.58
CA GLY A 87 -0.45 4.10 8.30
C GLY A 87 -1.32 3.91 9.55
N TYR A 88 -0.97 2.97 10.44
CA TYR A 88 -1.67 2.83 11.72
C TYR A 88 -1.41 4.02 12.66
N ILE A 89 -0.18 4.56 12.70
CA ILE A 89 0.15 5.75 13.50
C ILE A 89 -0.65 6.97 13.03
N THR A 90 -0.70 7.23 11.72
CA THR A 90 -1.46 8.38 11.16
C THR A 90 -2.96 8.25 11.41
N ASN A 91 -3.48 7.02 11.44
CA ASN A 91 -4.87 6.71 11.79
C ASN A 91 -5.12 6.58 13.31
N LYS A 92 -4.15 6.97 14.16
CA LYS A 92 -4.25 6.96 15.63
C LYS A 92 -4.52 5.57 16.23
N LYS A 93 -4.11 4.52 15.53
CA LYS A 93 -4.23 3.10 15.90
C LYS A 93 -2.90 2.56 16.43
N LEU A 94 -2.48 3.06 17.59
CA LEU A 94 -1.14 2.81 18.12
C LEU A 94 -0.92 1.36 18.56
N ASP A 95 -1.96 0.67 19.03
CA ASP A 95 -1.86 -0.73 19.45
C ASP A 95 -1.62 -1.66 18.27
N GLU A 96 -2.32 -1.42 17.15
CA GLU A 96 -2.08 -2.12 15.90
C GLU A 96 -0.69 -1.80 15.33
N ALA A 97 -0.27 -0.53 15.35
CA ALA A 97 1.08 -0.14 14.93
C ALA A 97 2.16 -0.90 15.72
N ARG A 98 2.01 -1.00 17.05
CA ARG A 98 2.93 -1.73 17.92
C ARG A 98 2.92 -3.24 17.62
N SER A 99 1.74 -3.82 17.43
CA SER A 99 1.60 -5.24 17.08
C SER A 99 2.32 -5.59 15.78
N VAL A 100 2.15 -4.75 14.75
CA VAL A 100 2.82 -4.92 13.46
C VAL A 100 4.34 -4.74 13.58
N PHE A 101 4.80 -3.74 14.32
CA PHE A 101 6.24 -3.48 14.52
C PHE A 101 6.95 -4.64 15.24
N ASN A 102 6.31 -5.23 16.26
CA ASN A 102 6.86 -6.38 16.96
C ASN A 102 6.99 -7.60 16.03
N LYS A 103 5.96 -7.89 15.23
CA LYS A 103 5.99 -8.98 14.22
C LYS A 103 7.09 -8.75 13.18
N MET A 104 7.31 -7.51 12.75
CA MET A 104 8.41 -7.16 11.86
C MET A 104 9.78 -7.45 12.50
N SER A 105 9.94 -7.07 13.76
CA SER A 105 11.21 -7.24 14.52
C SER A 105 11.55 -8.72 14.69
N GLU A 106 10.58 -9.56 15.06
CA GLU A 106 10.77 -11.01 15.16
C GLU A 106 11.23 -11.63 13.84
N ARG A 107 10.69 -11.18 12.71
CA ARG A 107 11.10 -11.67 11.38
C ARG A 107 12.51 -11.22 10.98
N ASN A 108 12.93 -10.02 11.36
CA ASN A 108 14.23 -9.45 10.98
C ASN A 108 15.39 -9.92 11.89
N VAL A 109 15.10 -10.37 13.12
CA VAL A 109 16.11 -10.87 14.06
C VAL A 109 16.51 -12.32 13.77
N VAL A 110 15.62 -13.12 13.15
CA VAL A 110 15.84 -14.56 12.93
C VAL A 110 16.35 -14.88 11.51
N SER A 111 16.38 -13.91 10.60
CA SER A 111 16.66 -14.13 9.17
C SER A 111 18.01 -13.62 8.65
N TRP A 112 19.02 -13.49 9.53
CA TRP A 112 20.42 -13.23 9.12
C TRP A 112 21.18 -14.50 8.76
#